data_AF-A0A098AUW2-F1
#
_entry.id   AF-A0A098AUW2-F1
#
_cell.length_a   1.000
_cell.length_b   1.000
_cell.length_c   1.000
_cell.angle_alpha   90.00
_cell.angle_beta   90.00
_cell.angle_gamma   90.00
#
_symmetry.space_group_name_H-M   'P 1'
#
loop_
_entity.id
_entity.type
_entity.pdbx_description
1 polymer ?
#
loop_
_entity_poly.entity_id
_entity_poly.type
_entity_poly.pdbx_seq_one_letter_code
_entity_poly.pdbx_strand_id
1 'polypeptide(L)'
;MKLYEKTWFLWLCLIFFAPVGIFLMWKQQRFSKVPRILLAVFFSFFFLLEVAAATLEPQPPTVPVAQTGQQGDAAHVPEQTPEPSAEEPRGQTQSEEPQAPEEAPSAENEPASVPVVAPVAAAPTNSPARAGTLKIHFIDVGQADSILIQSGETAVLVDAGNNADGTPVVNYLKSQGIAKLSAAIATHPHEDHIGGMDDVLKSIPVERFYMPNATTTTKTFEDMLNAVKASGAKRIQVNAGVALDVPGITGTFLAPVNTSYADLNNYSAVLKITHGNTTFLLTGDAEDISENEMLKNGNLQSTLLKVGHHGSDSSTTSTFLKAVNPKYAVISVGKGNTYGHPTDAVLSRLTNAGVQVYRTDQAGTIIATSDGATITMDKVASEVKINTPPTNNTAPAATTPKPSPTPTPSPVPSSDPPPAPAPEQKPANPVSAEVYKTKSGSKYHLDGCRHLSKSKIPISLDAAKAQGLGPCSVCNPPQ
;
A
#
# COMPACT_ATOMS: atom_id res chain seq x y z
N MET A 1 28.96 -28.17 -15.13
CA MET A 1 29.48 -27.18 -14.15
C MET A 1 29.37 -25.80 -14.78
N LYS A 2 28.64 -24.89 -14.17
CA LYS A 2 28.31 -23.56 -14.73
C LYS A 2 29.52 -22.63 -14.57
N LEU A 3 29.71 -21.65 -15.47
CA LEU A 3 30.92 -20.79 -15.46
C LEU A 3 31.13 -20.08 -14.12
N TYR A 4 30.06 -19.57 -13.53
CA TYR A 4 30.10 -18.88 -12.23
C TYR A 4 30.57 -19.77 -11.07
N GLU A 5 30.51 -21.10 -11.21
CA GLU A 5 30.97 -22.06 -10.21
C GLU A 5 32.50 -22.30 -10.28
N LYS A 6 33.25 -21.61 -11.15
CA LYS A 6 34.71 -21.72 -11.25
C LYS A 6 35.39 -20.62 -10.44
N THR A 7 36.40 -20.98 -9.64
CA THR A 7 37.07 -20.05 -8.72
C THR A 7 37.78 -18.90 -9.46
N TRP A 8 38.37 -19.16 -10.63
CA TRP A 8 38.98 -18.11 -11.47
C TRP A 8 37.95 -17.10 -11.98
N PHE A 9 36.72 -17.55 -12.27
CA PHE A 9 35.65 -16.66 -12.74
C PHE A 9 35.17 -15.74 -11.62
N LEU A 10 35.11 -16.24 -10.39
CA LEU A 10 34.80 -15.41 -9.22
C LEU A 10 35.86 -14.31 -9.01
N TRP A 11 37.15 -14.63 -9.17
CA TRP A 11 38.23 -13.62 -9.12
C TRP A 11 38.15 -12.62 -10.28
N LEU A 12 37.85 -13.07 -11.49
CA LEU A 12 37.64 -12.18 -12.65
C LEU A 12 36.47 -11.21 -12.38
N CYS A 13 35.35 -11.68 -11.83
CA CYS A 13 34.25 -10.82 -11.42
C CYS A 13 34.64 -9.86 -10.28
N LEU A 14 35.45 -10.28 -9.30
CA LEU A 14 35.89 -9.38 -8.23
C LEU A 14 36.80 -8.25 -8.76
N ILE A 15 37.68 -8.54 -9.72
CA ILE A 15 38.63 -7.57 -10.29
C ILE A 15 37.94 -6.58 -11.23
N PHE A 16 37.12 -7.06 -12.18
CA PHE A 16 36.57 -6.21 -13.26
C PHE A 16 35.11 -5.80 -13.06
N PHE A 17 34.38 -6.44 -12.15
CA PHE A 17 32.94 -6.24 -11.94
C PHE A 17 32.58 -6.38 -10.46
N ALA A 18 33.31 -5.66 -9.59
CA ALA A 18 33.34 -5.88 -8.14
C ALA A 18 31.96 -6.12 -7.47
N PRO A 19 30.86 -5.39 -7.79
CA PRO A 19 29.54 -5.68 -7.22
C PRO A 19 29.02 -7.10 -7.54
N VAL A 20 29.24 -7.57 -8.77
CA VAL A 20 28.88 -8.93 -9.22
C VAL A 20 29.80 -9.96 -8.56
N GLY A 21 31.09 -9.66 -8.44
CA GLY A 21 32.06 -10.50 -7.71
C GLY A 21 31.68 -10.70 -6.25
N ILE A 22 31.32 -9.63 -5.54
CA ILE A 22 30.86 -9.67 -4.15
C ILE A 22 29.57 -10.48 -4.05
N PHE A 23 28.55 -10.23 -4.90
CA PHE A 23 27.31 -10.99 -4.89
C PHE A 23 27.55 -12.51 -5.07
N LEU A 24 28.37 -12.89 -6.05
CA LEU A 24 28.72 -14.30 -6.29
C LEU A 24 29.51 -14.91 -5.14
N MET A 25 30.39 -14.14 -4.49
CA MET A 25 31.17 -14.56 -3.32
C MET A 25 30.27 -14.90 -2.13
N TRP A 26 29.27 -14.06 -1.85
CA TRP A 26 28.31 -14.28 -0.76
C TRP A 26 27.33 -15.42 -1.08
N LYS A 27 26.85 -15.50 -2.33
CA LYS A 27 25.94 -16.55 -2.82
C LYS A 27 26.55 -17.95 -2.75
N GLN A 28 27.84 -18.10 -3.05
CA GLN A 28 28.49 -19.41 -3.14
C GLN A 28 29.09 -19.93 -1.83
N GLN A 29 29.14 -19.11 -0.77
CA GLN A 29 29.62 -19.50 0.58
C GLN A 29 31.06 -20.09 0.63
N ARG A 30 31.89 -19.95 -0.42
CA ARG A 30 33.15 -20.69 -0.58
C ARG A 30 34.30 -20.28 0.34
N PHE A 31 34.35 -19.02 0.76
CA PHE A 31 35.34 -18.54 1.73
C PHE A 31 34.75 -18.62 3.15
N SER A 32 35.59 -18.65 4.19
CA SER A 32 35.11 -18.44 5.57
C SER A 32 34.58 -17.02 5.76
N LYS A 33 33.82 -16.75 6.84
CA LYS A 33 33.13 -15.46 7.04
C LYS A 33 34.09 -14.26 7.04
N VAL A 34 35.26 -14.40 7.66
CA VAL A 34 36.22 -13.29 7.85
C VAL A 34 36.80 -12.80 6.51
N PRO A 35 37.38 -13.65 5.62
CA PRO A 35 37.81 -13.22 4.29
C PRO A 35 36.72 -12.55 3.45
N ARG A 36 35.45 -13.00 3.52
CA ARG A 36 34.36 -12.35 2.77
C ARG A 36 34.10 -10.92 3.22
N ILE A 37 34.20 -10.66 4.53
CA ILE A 37 34.03 -9.32 5.09
C ILE A 37 35.21 -8.44 4.68
N LEU A 38 36.45 -8.93 4.81
CA LEU A 38 37.65 -8.18 4.41
C LEU A 38 37.65 -7.83 2.91
N LEU A 39 37.31 -8.78 2.04
CA LEU A 39 37.18 -8.54 0.60
C LEU A 39 36.05 -7.55 0.27
N ALA A 40 34.89 -7.68 0.91
CA ALA A 40 33.77 -6.74 0.69
C ALA A 40 34.11 -5.32 1.14
N VAL A 41 34.80 -5.14 2.28
CA VAL A 41 35.27 -3.82 2.74
C VAL A 41 36.31 -3.25 1.79
N PHE A 42 37.30 -4.04 1.37
CA PHE A 42 38.35 -3.62 0.45
C PHE A 42 37.79 -3.11 -0.89
N PHE A 43 36.92 -3.89 -1.54
CA PHE A 43 36.34 -3.50 -2.83
C PHE A 43 35.33 -2.35 -2.71
N SER A 44 34.59 -2.24 -1.60
CA SER A 44 33.73 -1.07 -1.35
C SER A 44 34.54 0.22 -1.16
N PHE A 45 35.68 0.16 -0.47
CA PHE A 45 36.56 1.31 -0.30
C PHE A 45 37.25 1.72 -1.62
N PHE A 46 37.68 0.74 -2.42
CA PHE A 46 38.24 0.99 -3.75
C PHE A 46 37.23 1.66 -4.69
N PHE A 47 35.98 1.18 -4.71
CA PHE A 47 34.90 1.79 -5.51
C PHE A 47 34.59 3.23 -5.08
N LEU A 48 34.60 3.54 -3.78
CA LEU A 48 34.40 4.91 -3.29
C LEU A 48 35.54 5.85 -3.69
N LEU A 49 36.79 5.37 -3.71
CA LEU A 49 37.95 6.14 -4.22
C LEU A 49 37.82 6.43 -5.73
N GLU A 50 37.36 5.44 -6.51
CA GLU A 50 37.19 5.55 -7.97
C GLU A 50 36.07 6.53 -8.32
N VAL A 51 34.94 6.50 -7.60
CA VAL A 51 33.85 7.48 -7.72
C VAL A 51 34.32 8.88 -7.30
N ALA A 52 35.07 9.03 -6.20
CA ALA A 52 35.58 10.32 -5.77
C ALA A 52 36.54 10.95 -6.80
N ALA A 53 37.40 10.14 -7.43
CA ALA A 53 38.29 10.60 -8.50
C ALA A 53 37.51 11.12 -9.71
N ALA A 54 36.43 10.45 -10.11
CA ALA A 54 35.56 10.88 -11.22
C ALA A 54 34.82 12.21 -10.95
N THR A 55 34.65 12.61 -9.68
CA THR A 55 34.01 13.89 -9.33
C THR A 55 34.94 15.11 -9.31
N LEU A 56 36.24 14.92 -9.57
CA LEU A 56 37.26 15.97 -9.53
C LEU A 56 37.66 16.52 -10.91
N GLU A 57 36.99 16.11 -12.00
CA GLU A 57 37.24 16.69 -13.32
C GLU A 57 36.75 18.16 -13.40
N PRO A 58 37.64 19.13 -13.67
CA PRO A 58 37.27 20.54 -13.70
C PRO A 58 36.39 20.85 -14.91
N GLN A 59 35.23 21.45 -14.65
CA GLN A 59 34.32 21.90 -15.71
C GLN A 59 34.95 23.02 -16.55
N PRO A 60 34.75 23.04 -17.89
CA PRO A 60 35.25 24.11 -18.74
C PRO A 60 34.59 25.46 -18.39
N PRO A 61 35.30 26.59 -18.54
CA PRO A 61 34.80 27.90 -18.11
C PRO A 61 33.56 28.33 -18.91
N THR A 62 32.53 28.77 -18.20
CA THR A 62 31.30 29.32 -18.77
C THR A 62 31.54 30.74 -19.29
N VAL A 63 31.23 30.98 -20.56
CA VAL A 63 31.25 32.33 -21.16
C VAL A 63 29.98 33.07 -20.74
N PRO A 64 30.06 34.28 -20.16
CA PRO A 64 28.88 35.04 -19.76
C PRO A 64 28.17 35.66 -20.98
N VAL A 65 26.86 35.52 -21.04
CA VAL A 65 26.00 36.17 -22.05
C VAL A 65 25.81 37.63 -21.67
N ALA A 66 26.26 38.55 -22.53
CA ALA A 66 26.08 39.98 -22.34
C ALA A 66 24.64 40.42 -22.65
N GLN A 67 23.98 41.08 -21.71
CA GLN A 67 22.76 41.84 -21.97
C GLN A 67 23.14 43.23 -22.50
N THR A 68 22.64 43.58 -23.69
CA THR A 68 22.83 44.90 -24.29
C THR A 68 21.85 45.92 -23.70
N GLY A 69 22.33 46.79 -22.82
CA GLY A 69 21.66 48.05 -22.48
C GLY A 69 22.06 49.15 -23.46
N GLN A 70 21.09 49.86 -24.03
CA GLN A 70 21.37 51.05 -24.84
C GLN A 70 21.69 52.24 -23.93
N GLN A 71 22.77 52.94 -24.24
CA GLN A 71 22.96 54.35 -23.90
C GLN A 71 23.67 54.99 -25.09
N GLY A 72 23.17 56.12 -25.57
CA GLY A 72 23.77 56.88 -26.65
C GLY A 72 24.18 58.26 -26.17
N ASP A 73 25.13 58.87 -26.87
CA ASP A 73 25.24 60.31 -27.01
C ASP A 73 25.96 60.66 -28.32
N ALA A 74 25.74 61.88 -28.83
CA ALA A 74 25.88 62.20 -30.25
C ALA A 74 27.07 63.13 -30.61
N ALA A 75 27.46 63.17 -31.90
CA ALA A 75 27.56 64.43 -32.67
C ALA A 75 28.01 64.28 -34.16
N HIS A 76 27.30 65.00 -35.05
CA HIS A 76 27.77 65.75 -36.25
C HIS A 76 28.02 65.11 -37.67
N VAL A 77 27.06 65.33 -38.59
CA VAL A 77 27.18 66.03 -39.93
C VAL A 77 27.95 65.35 -41.11
N PRO A 78 27.50 65.43 -42.41
CA PRO A 78 26.13 65.57 -42.98
C PRO A 78 25.82 64.74 -44.28
N GLU A 79 24.63 64.98 -44.85
CA GLU A 79 24.32 65.20 -46.31
C GLU A 79 23.51 64.19 -47.17
N GLN A 80 22.60 64.81 -47.96
CA GLN A 80 21.88 64.41 -49.19
C GLN A 80 20.49 63.70 -49.12
N THR A 81 19.53 64.42 -49.72
CA THR A 81 18.09 64.20 -50.02
C THR A 81 17.90 63.43 -51.36
N PRO A 82 16.67 63.11 -51.88
CA PRO A 82 15.31 63.62 -51.56
C PRO A 82 14.11 62.64 -51.45
N GLU A 83 13.09 63.08 -50.67
CA GLU A 83 11.62 63.19 -50.90
C GLU A 83 10.82 62.40 -51.99
N PRO A 84 9.45 62.35 -51.96
CA PRO A 84 8.47 62.91 -50.97
C PRO A 84 7.21 62.05 -50.60
N SER A 85 6.42 62.57 -49.61
CA SER A 85 4.92 62.48 -49.46
C SER A 85 4.27 61.13 -49.05
N ALA A 86 3.19 61.01 -48.26
CA ALA A 86 2.48 61.76 -47.18
C ALA A 86 1.45 60.74 -46.57
N GLU A 87 0.98 60.74 -45.31
CA GLU A 87 0.00 61.63 -44.64
C GLU A 87 -0.16 61.26 -43.11
N GLU A 88 -1.03 62.01 -42.40
CA GLU A 88 -1.33 62.18 -40.95
C GLU A 88 -2.20 61.08 -40.23
N PRO A 89 -2.70 61.20 -38.96
CA PRO A 89 -2.09 61.70 -37.69
C PRO A 89 -2.54 61.04 -36.31
N ARG A 90 -1.83 61.40 -35.22
CA ARG A 90 -2.26 61.80 -33.82
C ARG A 90 -2.88 60.87 -32.74
N GLY A 91 -2.46 61.16 -31.49
CA GLY A 91 -3.10 60.84 -30.18
C GLY A 91 -2.22 59.97 -29.25
N GLN A 92 -1.37 60.43 -28.32
CA GLN A 92 -1.46 61.44 -27.23
C GLN A 92 -2.61 61.17 -26.22
N THR A 93 -2.43 61.15 -24.89
CA THR A 93 -1.22 61.34 -24.04
C THR A 93 -1.41 60.84 -22.59
N GLN A 94 -0.33 60.31 -22.01
CA GLN A 94 0.20 60.50 -20.64
C GLN A 94 -0.54 60.03 -19.37
N SER A 95 0.31 59.48 -18.50
CA SER A 95 0.17 59.20 -17.07
C SER A 95 1.43 59.74 -16.37
N GLU A 96 1.32 60.32 -15.17
CA GLU A 96 2.49 60.66 -14.33
C GLU A 96 2.33 60.15 -12.88
N GLU A 97 3.41 59.53 -12.41
CA GLU A 97 3.76 59.23 -11.00
C GLU A 97 4.37 60.52 -10.35
N PRO A 98 4.88 60.60 -9.10
CA PRO A 98 5.54 59.55 -8.29
C PRO A 98 5.21 59.54 -6.77
N GLN A 99 6.05 58.83 -6.00
CA GLN A 99 5.80 58.25 -4.68
C GLN A 99 6.43 59.00 -3.47
N ALA A 100 5.93 58.66 -2.27
CA ALA A 100 6.67 58.57 -0.98
C ALA A 100 7.11 59.89 -0.28
N PRO A 101 7.49 59.91 1.04
CA PRO A 101 7.75 58.75 1.93
C PRO A 101 7.24 58.81 3.40
N GLU A 102 7.29 57.64 4.05
CA GLU A 102 7.61 57.27 5.46
C GLU A 102 7.04 57.90 6.76
N GLU A 103 7.16 57.03 7.80
CA GLU A 103 7.08 57.20 9.26
C GLU A 103 5.74 57.40 10.01
N ALA A 104 5.68 56.76 11.19
CA ALA A 104 4.61 56.83 12.21
C ALA A 104 5.24 57.28 13.54
N PRO A 105 4.48 57.80 14.54
CA PRO A 105 3.93 56.87 15.55
C PRO A 105 2.69 57.33 16.38
N SER A 106 2.18 56.38 17.18
CA SER A 106 1.63 56.53 18.56
C SER A 106 0.20 57.03 18.87
N ALA A 107 -0.42 56.23 19.76
CA ALA A 107 -1.26 56.58 20.93
C ALA A 107 -2.74 57.03 20.80
N GLU A 108 -3.61 56.12 21.30
CA GLU A 108 -4.73 56.34 22.24
C GLU A 108 -5.84 57.35 21.94
N ASN A 109 -7.08 56.85 21.78
CA ASN A 109 -8.21 57.13 22.68
C ASN A 109 -9.42 56.19 22.42
N GLU A 110 -9.96 55.62 23.51
CA GLU A 110 -11.29 54.99 23.63
C GLU A 110 -12.41 56.07 23.76
N PRO A 111 -13.72 55.75 23.92
CA PRO A 111 -14.50 54.56 23.55
C PRO A 111 -15.80 54.88 22.77
N ALA A 112 -16.49 53.88 22.22
CA ALA A 112 -17.97 53.87 22.11
C ALA A 112 -18.53 52.47 21.82
N SER A 113 -19.45 51.99 22.67
CA SER A 113 -20.13 50.70 22.54
C SER A 113 -21.37 50.78 21.63
N VAL A 114 -21.51 49.81 20.71
CA VAL A 114 -22.75 49.56 19.94
C VAL A 114 -22.97 48.04 19.88
N PRO A 115 -24.19 47.51 20.14
CA PRO A 115 -24.41 46.07 20.22
C PRO A 115 -24.42 45.41 18.84
N VAL A 116 -23.60 44.35 18.68
CA VAL A 116 -23.62 43.50 17.49
C VAL A 116 -24.81 42.55 17.56
N VAL A 117 -25.88 42.87 16.83
CA VAL A 117 -26.92 41.89 16.48
C VAL A 117 -26.35 41.02 15.36
N ALA A 118 -25.97 39.79 15.68
CA ALA A 118 -25.46 38.85 14.68
C ALA A 118 -26.56 38.49 13.66
N PRO A 119 -26.33 38.63 12.34
CA PRO A 119 -27.26 38.10 11.36
C PRO A 119 -27.17 36.58 11.36
N VAL A 120 -28.25 35.93 11.81
CA VAL A 120 -28.43 34.48 11.60
C VAL A 120 -28.65 34.27 10.11
N ALA A 121 -27.56 34.00 9.39
CA ALA A 121 -27.63 33.59 7.99
C ALA A 121 -28.42 32.28 7.92
N ALA A 122 -29.61 32.33 7.33
CA ALA A 122 -30.39 31.14 7.06
C ALA A 122 -29.57 30.21 6.15
N ALA A 123 -29.27 29.01 6.63
CA ALA A 123 -28.54 28.02 5.85
C ALA A 123 -29.32 27.73 4.55
N PRO A 124 -28.67 27.73 3.38
CA PRO A 124 -29.35 27.42 2.14
C PRO A 124 -29.86 25.98 2.22
N THR A 125 -31.18 25.82 2.16
CA THR A 125 -31.83 24.51 2.06
C THR A 125 -31.62 23.95 0.66
N ASN A 126 -30.39 23.53 0.39
CA ASN A 126 -30.05 22.69 -0.75
C ASN A 126 -30.78 21.35 -0.57
N SER A 127 -32.01 21.29 -1.08
CA SER A 127 -32.60 20.02 -1.46
C SER A 127 -31.59 19.34 -2.38
N PRO A 128 -31.07 18.15 -2.05
CA PRO A 128 -29.98 17.56 -2.82
C PRO A 128 -30.50 17.30 -4.23
N ALA A 129 -29.98 18.07 -5.20
CA ALA A 129 -30.17 17.77 -6.61
C ALA A 129 -29.81 16.30 -6.78
N ARG A 130 -30.74 15.51 -7.31
CA ARG A 130 -30.61 14.04 -7.38
C ARG A 130 -29.24 13.74 -7.99
N ALA A 131 -28.36 13.15 -7.18
CA ALA A 131 -27.03 12.82 -7.64
C ALA A 131 -27.16 11.91 -8.88
N GLY A 132 -26.20 12.01 -9.80
CA GLY A 132 -26.17 11.15 -10.98
C GLY A 132 -26.10 9.67 -10.59
N THR A 133 -26.04 8.77 -11.56
CA THR A 133 -25.73 7.37 -11.22
C THR A 133 -24.22 7.19 -11.13
N LEU A 134 -23.72 6.79 -9.97
CA LEU A 134 -22.35 6.31 -9.80
C LEU A 134 -22.34 4.79 -9.92
N LYS A 135 -21.47 4.24 -10.77
CA LYS A 135 -21.23 2.80 -10.87
C LYS A 135 -19.80 2.47 -10.46
N ILE A 136 -19.61 1.36 -9.74
CA ILE A 136 -18.30 0.77 -9.46
C ILE A 136 -18.32 -0.67 -9.96
N HIS A 137 -17.46 -0.97 -10.93
CA HIS A 137 -17.34 -2.23 -11.62
C HIS A 137 -16.08 -2.93 -11.10
N PHE A 138 -16.24 -3.98 -10.32
CA PHE A 138 -15.16 -4.86 -9.88
C PHE A 138 -14.95 -5.91 -10.95
N ILE A 139 -13.97 -5.67 -11.84
CA ILE A 139 -13.73 -6.46 -13.03
C ILE A 139 -13.11 -7.79 -12.62
N ASP A 140 -13.64 -8.90 -13.15
CA ASP A 140 -13.06 -10.22 -12.94
C ASP A 140 -11.80 -10.39 -13.81
N VAL A 141 -10.66 -10.08 -13.18
CA VAL A 141 -9.29 -10.29 -13.69
C VAL A 141 -8.60 -11.46 -12.95
N GLY A 142 -9.39 -12.38 -12.39
CA GLY A 142 -8.85 -13.50 -11.61
C GLY A 142 -8.28 -13.07 -10.26
N GLN A 143 -7.06 -13.53 -9.93
CA GLN A 143 -6.41 -13.26 -8.65
C GLN A 143 -5.68 -11.92 -8.70
N ALA A 144 -6.46 -10.84 -8.79
CA ALA A 144 -5.98 -9.49 -9.03
C ALA A 144 -7.10 -8.45 -8.83
N ASP A 145 -6.73 -7.16 -8.86
CA ASP A 145 -7.67 -6.04 -8.80
C ASP A 145 -7.69 -5.26 -10.12
N SER A 146 -8.90 -5.01 -10.63
CA SER A 146 -9.16 -3.89 -11.54
C SER A 146 -10.59 -3.38 -11.34
N ILE A 147 -10.72 -2.08 -11.10
CA ILE A 147 -11.97 -1.46 -10.66
C ILE A 147 -12.25 -0.20 -11.47
N LEU A 148 -13.30 -0.22 -12.29
CA LEU A 148 -13.76 0.95 -13.04
C LEU A 148 -14.86 1.69 -12.26
N ILE A 149 -14.65 2.98 -12.01
CA ILE A 149 -15.62 3.90 -11.43
C ILE A 149 -16.18 4.79 -12.56
N GLN A 150 -17.51 4.87 -12.71
CA GLN A 150 -18.17 5.70 -13.72
C GLN A 150 -19.22 6.64 -13.09
N SER A 151 -19.20 7.91 -13.47
CA SER A 151 -20.18 8.94 -13.08
C SER A 151 -20.53 9.79 -14.29
N GLY A 152 -21.64 9.46 -14.97
CA GLY A 152 -21.94 10.01 -16.30
C GLY A 152 -20.86 9.63 -17.32
N GLU A 153 -20.26 10.63 -17.99
CA GLU A 153 -19.13 10.46 -18.91
C GLU A 153 -17.77 10.39 -18.19
N THR A 154 -17.72 10.67 -16.88
CA THR A 154 -16.48 10.64 -16.10
C THR A 154 -16.13 9.21 -15.74
N ALA A 155 -14.87 8.81 -15.99
CA ALA A 155 -14.36 7.48 -15.71
C ALA A 155 -13.01 7.53 -14.99
N VAL A 156 -12.86 6.66 -13.98
CA VAL A 156 -11.61 6.44 -13.25
C VAL A 156 -11.33 4.95 -13.17
N LEU A 157 -10.10 4.54 -13.48
CA LEU A 157 -9.62 3.18 -13.26
C LEU A 157 -8.80 3.12 -11.96
N VAL A 158 -9.09 2.16 -11.09
CA VAL A 158 -8.25 1.77 -9.96
C VAL A 158 -7.73 0.37 -10.21
N ASP A 159 -6.43 0.25 -10.39
CA ASP A 159 -5.71 -0.98 -10.76
C ASP A 159 -6.17 -1.61 -12.10
N ALA A 160 -5.30 -2.41 -12.70
CA ALA A 160 -5.40 -2.89 -14.07
C ALA A 160 -5.11 -4.40 -14.21
N GLY A 161 -5.19 -5.15 -13.11
CA GLY A 161 -4.94 -6.59 -13.08
C GLY A 161 -3.48 -6.99 -13.30
N ASN A 162 -3.26 -8.27 -13.57
CA ASN A 162 -1.95 -8.85 -13.90
C ASN A 162 -1.44 -8.32 -15.26
N ASN A 163 -0.16 -8.57 -15.59
CA ASN A 163 0.42 -8.24 -16.90
C ASN A 163 -0.38 -8.89 -18.06
N ALA A 164 -1.00 -10.05 -17.82
CA ALA A 164 -1.84 -10.75 -18.79
C ALA A 164 -3.22 -10.09 -19.01
N ASP A 165 -3.67 -9.24 -18.08
CA ASP A 165 -5.01 -8.67 -18.07
C ASP A 165 -5.11 -7.32 -18.78
N GLY A 166 -3.98 -6.68 -19.16
CA GLY A 166 -3.96 -5.37 -19.82
C GLY A 166 -4.88 -5.29 -21.05
N THR A 167 -4.77 -6.24 -21.98
CA THR A 167 -5.67 -6.31 -23.15
C THR A 167 -7.14 -6.61 -22.76
N PRO A 168 -7.46 -7.61 -21.92
CA PRO A 168 -8.80 -7.80 -21.35
C PRO A 168 -9.41 -6.54 -20.70
N VAL A 169 -8.66 -5.81 -19.86
CA VAL A 169 -9.11 -4.58 -19.19
C VAL A 169 -9.35 -3.47 -20.21
N VAL A 170 -8.44 -3.24 -21.16
CA VAL A 170 -8.63 -2.26 -22.25
C VAL A 170 -9.89 -2.56 -23.07
N ASN A 171 -10.14 -3.83 -23.39
CA ASN A 171 -11.34 -4.26 -24.11
C ASN A 171 -12.61 -4.07 -23.27
N TYR A 172 -12.55 -4.37 -21.96
CA TYR A 172 -13.66 -4.11 -21.05
C TYR A 172 -13.99 -2.61 -20.99
N LEU A 173 -12.99 -1.74 -20.78
CA LEU A 173 -13.16 -0.28 -20.76
C LEU A 173 -13.80 0.24 -22.05
N LYS A 174 -13.31 -0.19 -23.22
CA LYS A 174 -13.89 0.16 -24.52
C LYS A 174 -15.34 -0.35 -24.67
N SER A 175 -15.67 -1.53 -24.14
CA SER A 175 -17.04 -2.05 -24.13
C SER A 175 -18.01 -1.23 -23.27
N GLN A 176 -17.50 -0.54 -22.24
CA GLN A 176 -18.26 0.39 -21.41
C GLN A 176 -18.32 1.81 -21.99
N GLY A 177 -17.89 2.01 -23.24
CA GLY A 177 -17.89 3.32 -23.91
C GLY A 177 -16.77 4.27 -23.48
N ILE A 178 -15.77 3.79 -22.74
CA ILE A 178 -14.69 4.64 -22.22
C ILE A 178 -13.71 5.01 -23.33
N ALA A 179 -13.84 6.25 -23.83
CA ALA A 179 -12.91 6.85 -24.79
C ALA A 179 -11.70 7.55 -24.11
N LYS A 180 -11.82 7.91 -22.83
CA LYS A 180 -10.75 8.51 -22.01
C LYS A 180 -10.97 8.23 -20.52
N LEU A 181 -9.90 8.27 -19.72
CA LEU A 181 -9.96 8.22 -18.26
C LEU A 181 -9.61 9.59 -17.67
N SER A 182 -10.47 10.13 -16.81
CA SER A 182 -10.19 11.35 -16.03
C SER A 182 -9.10 11.11 -14.98
N ALA A 183 -8.96 9.87 -14.52
CA ALA A 183 -7.81 9.40 -13.78
C ALA A 183 -7.57 7.89 -13.95
N ALA A 184 -6.31 7.47 -13.86
CA ALA A 184 -5.94 6.11 -13.48
C ALA A 184 -5.22 6.15 -12.13
N ILE A 185 -5.41 5.11 -11.33
CA ILE A 185 -4.91 4.99 -9.96
C ILE A 185 -4.21 3.64 -9.85
N ALA A 186 -2.93 3.65 -9.46
CA ALA A 186 -2.19 2.47 -9.04
C ALA A 186 -2.16 2.43 -7.52
N THR A 187 -2.78 1.42 -6.90
CA THR A 187 -2.84 1.34 -5.43
C THR A 187 -1.46 1.11 -4.84
N HIS A 188 -0.70 0.14 -5.35
CA HIS A 188 0.66 -0.18 -4.91
C HIS A 188 1.42 -0.96 -6.01
N PRO A 189 2.75 -1.18 -5.89
CA PRO A 189 3.58 -1.68 -6.99
C PRO A 189 3.50 -3.18 -7.35
N HIS A 190 2.55 -3.96 -6.83
CA HIS A 190 2.45 -5.40 -7.14
C HIS A 190 1.80 -5.66 -8.51
N GLU A 191 2.17 -6.80 -9.10
CA GLU A 191 1.90 -7.10 -10.51
C GLU A 191 0.44 -7.41 -10.79
N ASP A 192 -0.26 -8.00 -9.83
CA ASP A 192 -1.70 -8.23 -9.78
C ASP A 192 -2.55 -6.94 -9.61
N HIS A 193 -1.89 -5.77 -9.53
CA HIS A 193 -2.53 -4.46 -9.46
C HIS A 193 -2.11 -3.53 -10.60
N ILE A 194 -0.80 -3.42 -10.89
CA ILE A 194 -0.29 -2.51 -11.93
C ILE A 194 0.10 -3.22 -13.23
N GLY A 195 -0.10 -4.53 -13.34
CA GLY A 195 0.32 -5.36 -14.46
C GLY A 195 -0.21 -4.89 -15.81
N GLY A 196 -1.53 -4.75 -15.93
CA GLY A 196 -2.15 -4.26 -17.17
C GLY A 196 -2.12 -2.75 -17.37
N MET A 197 -1.49 -1.99 -16.47
CA MET A 197 -1.62 -0.53 -16.42
C MET A 197 -0.91 0.17 -17.58
N ASP A 198 0.20 -0.40 -18.05
CA ASP A 198 0.96 0.15 -19.17
C ASP A 198 0.18 0.00 -20.49
N ASP A 199 -0.50 -1.13 -20.72
CA ASP A 199 -1.41 -1.34 -21.85
C ASP A 199 -2.62 -0.41 -21.81
N VAL A 200 -3.19 -0.12 -20.64
CA VAL A 200 -4.23 0.90 -20.48
C VAL A 200 -3.71 2.28 -20.90
N LEU A 201 -2.57 2.71 -20.37
CA LEU A 201 -1.96 4.01 -20.65
C LEU A 201 -1.54 4.19 -22.12
N LYS A 202 -1.15 3.11 -22.81
CA LYS A 202 -0.88 3.09 -24.26
C LYS A 202 -2.16 3.15 -25.11
N SER A 203 -3.29 2.65 -24.59
CA SER A 203 -4.51 2.37 -25.36
C SER A 203 -5.65 3.37 -25.18
N ILE A 204 -5.69 4.07 -24.04
CA ILE A 204 -6.77 4.97 -23.64
C ILE A 204 -6.13 6.24 -23.06
N PRO A 205 -6.45 7.45 -23.56
CA PRO A 205 -5.95 8.70 -22.99
C PRO A 205 -6.30 8.85 -21.51
N VAL A 206 -5.33 9.25 -20.69
CA VAL A 206 -5.48 9.43 -19.24
C VAL A 206 -5.06 10.85 -18.84
N GLU A 207 -5.94 11.59 -18.17
CA GLU A 207 -5.65 12.98 -17.76
C GLU A 207 -4.73 13.06 -16.52
N ARG A 208 -4.95 12.19 -15.53
CA ARG A 208 -4.25 12.17 -14.22
C ARG A 208 -3.83 10.75 -13.86
N PHE A 209 -2.64 10.60 -13.27
CA PHE A 209 -2.16 9.31 -12.77
C PHE A 209 -1.83 9.41 -11.28
N TYR A 210 -2.55 8.68 -10.45
CA TYR A 210 -2.35 8.66 -9.00
C TYR A 210 -1.56 7.41 -8.59
N MET A 211 -0.53 7.59 -7.76
CA MET A 211 0.22 6.48 -7.16
C MET A 211 0.85 6.90 -5.82
N PRO A 212 1.05 5.99 -4.86
CA PRO A 212 1.82 6.29 -3.65
C PRO A 212 3.31 6.50 -3.96
N ASN A 213 4.08 7.03 -3.02
CA ASN A 213 5.55 7.06 -3.10
C ASN A 213 6.18 5.70 -2.73
N ALA A 214 5.74 4.65 -3.42
CA ALA A 214 6.30 3.31 -3.32
C ALA A 214 7.19 3.05 -4.54
N THR A 215 8.32 2.37 -4.35
CA THR A 215 9.22 1.99 -5.45
C THR A 215 9.64 0.53 -5.34
N THR A 216 9.86 -0.08 -6.51
CA THR A 216 10.39 -1.44 -6.64
C THR A 216 11.21 -1.54 -7.93
N THR A 217 11.89 -2.66 -8.14
CA THR A 217 12.74 -2.92 -9.32
C THR A 217 12.16 -4.00 -10.23
N THR A 218 10.86 -4.31 -10.09
CA THR A 218 10.16 -5.23 -11.00
C THR A 218 10.00 -4.61 -12.39
N LYS A 219 10.01 -5.46 -13.42
CA LYS A 219 9.84 -5.02 -14.80
C LYS A 219 8.46 -4.38 -15.03
N THR A 220 7.40 -4.94 -14.45
CA THR A 220 6.06 -4.34 -14.44
C THR A 220 6.03 -2.90 -13.90
N PHE A 221 6.74 -2.60 -12.81
CA PHE A 221 6.79 -1.23 -12.27
C PHE A 221 7.56 -0.28 -13.19
N GLU A 222 8.66 -0.75 -13.80
CA GLU A 222 9.41 0.01 -14.81
C GLU A 222 8.54 0.31 -16.04
N ASP A 223 7.81 -0.67 -16.56
CA ASP A 223 6.97 -0.55 -17.75
C ASP A 223 5.76 0.37 -17.50
N MET A 224 5.12 0.26 -16.34
CA MET A 224 4.10 1.22 -15.89
C MET A 224 4.66 2.65 -15.82
N LEU A 225 5.83 2.87 -15.18
CA LEU A 225 6.43 4.20 -15.09
C LEU A 225 6.81 4.78 -16.47
N ASN A 226 7.30 3.94 -17.37
CA ASN A 226 7.59 4.31 -18.76
C ASN A 226 6.31 4.72 -19.51
N ALA A 227 5.22 3.97 -19.35
CA ALA A 227 3.93 4.27 -19.95
C ALA A 227 3.29 5.54 -19.36
N VAL A 228 3.37 5.76 -18.04
CA VAL A 228 2.93 7.02 -17.41
C VAL A 228 3.68 8.21 -18.02
N LYS A 229 5.01 8.11 -18.13
CA LYS A 229 5.84 9.16 -18.76
C LYS A 229 5.47 9.39 -20.23
N ALA A 230 5.19 8.34 -21.00
CA ALA A 230 4.82 8.43 -22.41
C ALA A 230 3.40 8.97 -22.63
N SER A 231 2.46 8.70 -21.71
CA SER A 231 1.05 9.12 -21.81
C SER A 231 0.83 10.63 -21.68
N GLY A 232 1.77 11.35 -21.04
CA GLY A 232 1.60 12.76 -20.68
C GLY A 232 0.65 13.01 -19.51
N ALA A 233 0.11 11.96 -18.86
CA ALA A 233 -0.79 12.09 -17.72
C ALA A 233 -0.15 12.86 -16.55
N LYS A 234 -0.92 13.74 -15.91
CA LYS A 234 -0.44 14.48 -14.73
C LYS A 234 -0.25 13.50 -13.55
N ARG A 235 0.99 13.13 -13.26
CA ARG A 235 1.32 12.27 -12.11
C ARG A 235 1.10 13.02 -10.79
N ILE A 236 0.35 12.41 -9.89
CA ILE A 236 0.00 12.93 -8.56
C ILE A 236 0.42 11.87 -7.52
N GLN A 237 1.22 12.27 -6.54
CA GLN A 237 1.58 11.41 -5.42
C GLN A 237 0.40 11.32 -4.45
N VAL A 238 0.04 10.09 -4.05
CA VAL A 238 -0.98 9.82 -3.05
C VAL A 238 -0.36 9.66 -1.67
N ASN A 239 -0.94 10.35 -0.69
CA ASN A 239 -0.88 10.04 0.73
C ASN A 239 -2.30 10.28 1.31
N ALA A 240 -2.53 9.94 2.58
CA ALA A 240 -3.76 10.26 3.30
C ALA A 240 -4.09 11.77 3.24
N GLY A 241 -5.37 12.09 3.02
CA GLY A 241 -5.88 13.45 2.88
C GLY A 241 -5.82 14.02 1.46
N VAL A 242 -5.14 13.38 0.51
CA VAL A 242 -5.17 13.81 -0.91
C VAL A 242 -6.58 13.61 -1.48
N ALA A 243 -7.13 14.64 -2.12
CA ALA A 243 -8.42 14.57 -2.79
C ALA A 243 -8.28 13.97 -4.20
N LEU A 244 -9.32 13.24 -4.63
CA LEU A 244 -9.48 12.85 -6.03
C LEU A 244 -10.02 14.05 -6.82
N ASP A 245 -9.13 14.70 -7.58
CA ASP A 245 -9.43 15.86 -8.44
C ASP A 245 -10.09 15.38 -9.75
N VAL A 246 -11.30 14.83 -9.63
CA VAL A 246 -12.08 14.32 -10.76
C VAL A 246 -13.52 14.85 -10.66
N PRO A 247 -13.92 15.81 -11.51
CA PRO A 247 -15.26 16.38 -11.50
C PRO A 247 -16.36 15.30 -11.57
N GLY A 248 -17.37 15.39 -10.71
CA GLY A 248 -18.47 14.41 -10.65
C GLY A 248 -18.18 13.15 -9.83
N ILE A 249 -16.98 12.99 -9.25
CA ILE A 249 -16.64 11.91 -8.31
C ILE A 249 -15.98 12.51 -7.05
N THR A 250 -16.73 12.58 -5.94
CA THR A 250 -16.18 13.05 -4.66
C THR A 250 -15.38 11.92 -3.99
N GLY A 251 -14.05 12.02 -4.00
CA GLY A 251 -13.17 11.03 -3.37
C GLY A 251 -12.01 11.62 -2.58
N THR A 252 -11.52 10.88 -1.58
CA THR A 252 -10.35 11.22 -0.76
C THR A 252 -9.57 9.96 -0.43
N PHE A 253 -8.25 10.01 -0.57
CA PHE A 253 -7.36 8.94 -0.17
C PHE A 253 -7.17 8.95 1.36
N LEU A 254 -7.31 7.79 2.00
CA LEU A 254 -7.16 7.61 3.45
C LEU A 254 -5.82 6.98 3.84
N ALA A 255 -5.13 6.37 2.87
CA ALA A 255 -3.80 5.79 3.01
C ALA A 255 -3.02 5.95 1.68
N PRO A 256 -1.68 5.80 1.67
CA PRO A 256 -0.81 5.57 2.82
C PRO A 256 -0.77 6.76 3.79
N VAL A 257 -0.73 6.48 5.08
CA VAL A 257 -0.62 7.51 6.13
C VAL A 257 0.86 7.85 6.39
N ASN A 258 1.69 6.82 6.52
CA ASN A 258 3.13 6.93 6.68
C ASN A 258 3.83 6.94 5.30
N THR A 259 5.05 7.46 5.27
CA THR A 259 5.85 7.61 4.03
C THR A 259 6.75 6.40 3.73
N SER A 260 6.78 5.41 4.62
CA SER A 260 7.65 4.23 4.50
C SER A 260 7.05 3.02 5.20
N TYR A 261 6.99 1.90 4.49
CA TYR A 261 6.59 0.58 5.00
C TYR A 261 7.59 -0.48 4.55
N ALA A 262 7.69 -1.56 5.33
CA ALA A 262 8.50 -2.73 4.99
C ALA A 262 7.82 -3.64 3.96
N ASP A 263 6.49 -3.67 3.95
CA ASP A 263 5.68 -4.39 2.96
C ASP A 263 5.04 -3.40 1.98
N LEU A 264 5.08 -3.71 0.68
CA LEU A 264 4.54 -2.88 -0.38
C LEU A 264 3.01 -2.77 -0.32
N ASN A 265 2.33 -3.80 0.20
CA ASN A 265 0.87 -3.81 0.38
C ASN A 265 0.37 -2.63 1.23
N ASN A 266 1.14 -2.24 2.24
CA ASN A 266 0.76 -1.15 3.15
C ASN A 266 0.91 0.26 2.54
N TYR A 267 1.57 0.39 1.37
CA TYR A 267 1.53 1.63 0.59
C TYR A 267 0.21 1.82 -0.19
N SER A 268 -0.71 0.85 -0.16
CA SER A 268 -1.97 0.90 -0.92
C SER A 268 -2.68 2.25 -0.80
N ALA A 269 -2.93 2.87 -1.96
CA ALA A 269 -3.71 4.11 -2.08
C ALA A 269 -5.20 3.86 -1.79
N VAL A 270 -5.56 3.75 -0.51
CA VAL A 270 -6.93 3.46 -0.07
C VAL A 270 -7.84 4.64 -0.41
N LEU A 271 -8.76 4.47 -1.36
CA LEU A 271 -9.67 5.52 -1.83
C LEU A 271 -11.04 5.38 -1.17
N LYS A 272 -11.49 6.43 -0.48
CA LYS A 272 -12.88 6.57 -0.04
C LYS A 272 -13.65 7.46 -1.01
N ILE A 273 -14.82 6.99 -1.47
CA ILE A 273 -15.72 7.70 -2.38
C ILE A 273 -17.03 7.98 -1.65
N THR A 274 -17.57 9.19 -1.83
CA THR A 274 -18.86 9.60 -1.27
C THR A 274 -19.81 9.98 -2.39
N HIS A 275 -21.01 9.41 -2.39
CA HIS A 275 -22.04 9.67 -3.39
C HIS A 275 -23.40 9.77 -2.70
N GLY A 276 -23.85 11.01 -2.48
CA GLY A 276 -24.97 11.31 -1.60
C GLY A 276 -24.74 10.70 -0.20
N ASN A 277 -25.69 9.88 0.24
CA ASN A 277 -25.64 9.15 1.51
C ASN A 277 -24.88 7.80 1.42
N THR A 278 -24.46 7.38 0.22
CA THR A 278 -23.72 6.13 0.01
C THR A 278 -22.21 6.38 -0.03
N THR A 279 -21.44 5.43 0.49
CA THR A 279 -19.99 5.52 0.60
C THR A 279 -19.32 4.21 0.24
N PHE A 280 -18.13 4.30 -0.36
CA PHE A 280 -17.36 3.16 -0.84
C PHE A 280 -15.92 3.28 -0.33
N LEU A 281 -15.32 2.17 0.09
CA LEU A 281 -13.91 2.10 0.47
C LEU A 281 -13.19 1.08 -0.40
N LEU A 282 -12.26 1.56 -1.22
CA LEU A 282 -11.42 0.75 -2.11
C LEU A 282 -10.03 0.63 -1.49
N THR A 283 -9.71 -0.52 -0.89
CA THR A 283 -8.53 -0.66 -0.03
C THR A 283 -7.23 -1.04 -0.73
N GLY A 284 -7.29 -1.51 -1.99
CA GLY A 284 -6.22 -2.31 -2.57
C GLY A 284 -5.86 -3.44 -1.59
N ASP A 285 -4.58 -3.56 -1.29
CA ASP A 285 -4.03 -4.62 -0.43
C ASP A 285 -3.57 -4.12 0.95
N ALA A 286 -4.10 -2.99 1.41
CA ALA A 286 -3.83 -2.49 2.77
C ALA A 286 -3.99 -3.60 3.83
N GLU A 287 -2.96 -3.80 4.63
CA GLU A 287 -2.92 -4.81 5.70
C GLU A 287 -3.06 -4.15 7.08
N ASP A 288 -2.99 -4.96 8.14
CA ASP A 288 -3.16 -4.55 9.53
C ASP A 288 -2.40 -3.27 9.93
N ILE A 289 -1.18 -3.03 9.43
CA ILE A 289 -0.43 -1.80 9.69
C ILE A 289 -1.18 -0.57 9.14
N SER A 290 -1.48 -0.56 7.83
CA SER A 290 -2.19 0.54 7.16
C SER A 290 -3.62 0.71 7.70
N GLU A 291 -4.31 -0.39 8.01
CA GLU A 291 -5.63 -0.38 8.68
C GLU A 291 -5.59 0.30 10.06
N ASN A 292 -4.59 -0.03 10.89
CA ASN A 292 -4.41 0.56 12.21
C ASN A 292 -3.96 2.03 12.17
N GLU A 293 -3.42 2.49 11.06
CA GLU A 293 -3.13 3.91 10.82
C GLU A 293 -4.38 4.67 10.38
N MET A 294 -5.14 4.13 9.43
CA MET A 294 -6.43 4.69 9.00
C MET A 294 -7.42 4.82 10.16
N LEU A 295 -7.48 3.82 11.05
CA LEU A 295 -8.32 3.81 12.26
C LEU A 295 -8.09 5.02 13.19
N LYS A 296 -6.92 5.67 13.13
CA LYS A 296 -6.59 6.84 13.96
C LYS A 296 -6.93 8.17 13.29
N ASN A 297 -7.12 8.17 11.97
CA ASN A 297 -7.02 9.38 11.14
C ASN A 297 -8.29 9.74 10.35
N GLY A 298 -9.42 9.07 10.59
CA GLY A 298 -10.68 9.51 10.00
C GLY A 298 -11.88 8.59 10.18
N ASN A 299 -13.00 9.01 9.61
CA ASN A 299 -14.22 8.22 9.58
C ASN A 299 -14.16 7.15 8.47
N LEU A 300 -13.98 5.89 8.84
CA LEU A 300 -13.92 4.76 7.91
C LEU A 300 -15.29 4.22 7.48
N GLN A 301 -16.40 4.64 8.12
CA GLN A 301 -17.75 4.14 7.84
C GLN A 301 -18.08 4.21 6.35
N SER A 302 -18.32 3.06 5.71
CA SER A 302 -18.50 2.97 4.27
C SER A 302 -19.56 1.93 3.93
N THR A 303 -20.57 2.28 3.14
CA THR A 303 -21.68 1.38 2.77
C THR A 303 -21.21 0.12 2.06
N LEU A 304 -20.19 0.23 1.20
CA LEU A 304 -19.54 -0.88 0.51
C LEU A 304 -18.03 -0.88 0.77
N LEU A 305 -17.48 -2.06 1.04
CA LEU A 305 -16.05 -2.32 1.20
C LEU A 305 -15.54 -3.20 0.05
N LYS A 306 -14.48 -2.77 -0.66
CA LYS A 306 -13.58 -3.72 -1.34
C LYS A 306 -12.74 -4.38 -0.25
N VAL A 307 -12.81 -5.69 -0.14
CA VAL A 307 -12.04 -6.46 0.84
C VAL A 307 -10.56 -6.42 0.44
N GLY A 308 -9.72 -6.11 1.44
CA GLY A 308 -8.29 -5.94 1.23
C GLY A 308 -7.55 -7.24 0.95
N HIS A 309 -6.52 -7.17 0.11
CA HIS A 309 -5.58 -8.26 -0.18
C HIS A 309 -6.28 -9.55 -0.59
N HIS A 310 -7.29 -9.40 -1.45
CA HIS A 310 -8.17 -10.46 -1.97
C HIS A 310 -8.84 -11.34 -0.89
N GLY A 311 -8.88 -10.90 0.37
CA GLY A 311 -9.33 -11.69 1.52
C GLY A 311 -8.24 -12.50 2.23
N SER A 312 -6.98 -12.06 2.14
CA SER A 312 -5.88 -12.49 3.02
C SER A 312 -6.21 -12.29 4.49
N ASP A 313 -5.71 -13.18 5.35
CA ASP A 313 -5.88 -13.10 6.80
C ASP A 313 -5.19 -11.84 7.41
N SER A 314 -4.18 -11.29 6.72
CA SER A 314 -3.45 -10.05 7.10
C SER A 314 -4.26 -8.75 6.95
N SER A 315 -5.36 -8.79 6.20
CA SER A 315 -6.21 -7.63 5.92
C SER A 315 -7.64 -7.83 6.45
N THR A 316 -8.45 -6.78 6.36
CA THR A 316 -9.85 -6.69 6.83
C THR A 316 -9.99 -7.06 8.31
N THR A 317 -9.07 -6.57 9.16
CA THR A 317 -8.99 -6.93 10.59
C THR A 317 -10.32 -6.66 11.32
N SER A 318 -10.63 -7.43 12.37
CA SER A 318 -11.93 -7.28 13.07
C SER A 318 -12.18 -5.87 13.62
N THR A 319 -11.11 -5.14 13.97
CA THR A 319 -11.14 -3.73 14.38
C THR A 319 -11.43 -2.80 13.21
N PHE A 320 -10.76 -2.99 12.08
CA PHE A 320 -11.01 -2.23 10.86
C PHE A 320 -12.41 -2.47 10.31
N LEU A 321 -12.82 -3.73 10.13
CA LEU A 321 -14.14 -4.10 9.64
C LEU A 321 -15.27 -3.50 10.51
N LYS A 322 -15.10 -3.48 11.83
CA LYS A 322 -16.04 -2.84 12.76
C LYS A 322 -16.11 -1.31 12.57
N ALA A 323 -14.99 -0.66 12.26
CA ALA A 323 -14.95 0.78 12.02
C ALA A 323 -15.43 1.18 10.61
N VAL A 324 -15.33 0.28 9.62
CA VAL A 324 -15.93 0.43 8.29
C VAL A 324 -17.44 0.16 8.31
N ASN A 325 -17.88 -0.84 9.09
CA ASN A 325 -19.29 -1.23 9.25
C ASN A 325 -20.07 -1.33 7.92
N PRO A 326 -19.58 -2.11 6.93
CA PRO A 326 -20.17 -2.12 5.60
C PRO A 326 -21.45 -2.96 5.54
N LYS A 327 -22.37 -2.58 4.65
CA LYS A 327 -23.52 -3.42 4.29
C LYS A 327 -23.14 -4.47 3.24
N TYR A 328 -22.23 -4.10 2.34
CA TYR A 328 -21.77 -4.91 1.21
C TYR A 328 -20.25 -5.05 1.23
N ALA A 329 -19.74 -6.25 0.93
CA ALA A 329 -18.32 -6.49 0.73
C ALA A 329 -18.08 -7.17 -0.63
N VAL A 330 -17.17 -6.62 -1.43
CA VAL A 330 -16.74 -7.23 -2.69
C VAL A 330 -15.31 -7.76 -2.53
N ILE A 331 -15.09 -9.00 -2.93
CA ILE A 331 -13.78 -9.65 -2.97
C ILE A 331 -13.44 -9.90 -4.43
N SER A 332 -12.50 -9.12 -4.98
CA SER A 332 -11.82 -9.48 -6.23
C SER A 332 -10.80 -10.55 -5.90
N VAL A 333 -10.97 -11.74 -6.47
CA VAL A 333 -10.23 -12.96 -6.14
C VAL A 333 -10.37 -13.97 -7.27
N GLY A 334 -9.34 -14.79 -7.48
CA GLY A 334 -9.26 -15.73 -8.60
C GLY A 334 -9.80 -17.11 -8.25
N LYS A 335 -10.54 -17.71 -9.19
CA LYS A 335 -11.06 -19.08 -9.04
C LYS A 335 -9.92 -20.09 -8.97
N GLY A 336 -9.83 -20.80 -7.84
CA GLY A 336 -8.77 -21.80 -7.63
C GLY A 336 -7.38 -21.21 -7.44
N ASN A 337 -7.28 -19.95 -6.99
CA ASN A 337 -5.99 -19.34 -6.63
C ASN A 337 -5.23 -20.19 -5.58
N THR A 338 -3.90 -20.19 -5.67
CA THR A 338 -3.03 -21.01 -4.81
C THR A 338 -2.70 -20.37 -3.47
N TYR A 339 -3.12 -19.12 -3.24
CA TYR A 339 -2.95 -18.40 -1.98
C TYR A 339 -3.94 -18.89 -0.90
N GLY A 340 -5.04 -19.52 -1.31
CA GLY A 340 -6.13 -19.90 -0.40
C GLY A 340 -7.02 -18.70 -0.03
N HIS A 341 -7.10 -17.70 -0.91
CA HIS A 341 -7.93 -16.52 -0.73
C HIS A 341 -9.34 -16.72 -1.33
N PRO A 342 -10.39 -16.08 -0.79
CA PRO A 342 -10.41 -15.44 0.52
C PRO A 342 -10.34 -16.50 1.62
N THR A 343 -9.64 -16.18 2.71
CA THR A 343 -9.47 -17.12 3.82
C THR A 343 -10.77 -17.34 4.59
N ASP A 344 -10.96 -18.53 5.16
CA ASP A 344 -12.11 -18.83 6.05
C ASP A 344 -12.21 -17.82 7.21
N ALA A 345 -11.08 -17.27 7.67
CA ALA A 345 -11.03 -16.26 8.73
C ALA A 345 -11.63 -14.91 8.30
N VAL A 346 -11.35 -14.44 7.07
CA VAL A 346 -11.97 -13.22 6.52
C VAL A 346 -13.45 -13.46 6.21
N LEU A 347 -13.79 -14.60 5.61
CA LEU A 347 -15.19 -14.99 5.36
C LEU A 347 -16.01 -15.06 6.65
N SER A 348 -15.43 -15.61 7.73
CA SER A 348 -16.04 -15.63 9.06
C SER A 348 -16.23 -14.23 9.64
N ARG A 349 -15.23 -13.35 9.53
CA ARG A 349 -15.30 -11.94 9.98
C ARG A 349 -16.45 -11.19 9.29
N LEU A 350 -16.56 -11.30 7.97
CA LEU A 350 -17.62 -10.67 7.18
C LEU A 350 -19.01 -11.23 7.51
N THR A 351 -19.14 -12.55 7.61
CA THR A 351 -20.41 -13.22 7.93
C THR A 351 -20.90 -12.87 9.33
N ASN A 352 -20.01 -12.89 10.33
CA ASN A 352 -20.33 -12.54 11.72
C ASN A 352 -20.68 -11.05 11.90
N ALA A 353 -20.23 -10.18 10.99
CA ALA A 353 -20.61 -8.77 10.94
C ALA A 353 -21.91 -8.53 10.14
N GLY A 354 -22.57 -9.58 9.61
CA GLY A 354 -23.81 -9.46 8.84
C GLY A 354 -23.65 -8.87 7.43
N VAL A 355 -22.42 -8.85 6.90
CA VAL A 355 -22.09 -8.22 5.63
C VAL A 355 -22.50 -9.12 4.46
N GLN A 356 -23.15 -8.55 3.43
CA GLN A 356 -23.42 -9.29 2.19
C GLN A 356 -22.16 -9.36 1.34
N VAL A 357 -21.61 -10.56 1.19
CA VAL A 357 -20.35 -10.82 0.46
C VAL A 357 -20.64 -11.10 -1.02
N TYR A 358 -19.78 -10.59 -1.92
CA TYR A 358 -19.79 -10.83 -3.36
C TYR A 358 -18.36 -11.16 -3.80
N ARG A 359 -18.18 -12.18 -4.64
CA ARG A 359 -16.85 -12.64 -5.08
C ARG A 359 -16.76 -12.76 -6.60
N THR A 360 -15.70 -12.22 -7.20
CA THR A 360 -15.50 -12.31 -8.66
C THR A 360 -15.34 -13.76 -9.11
N ASP A 361 -14.61 -14.60 -8.37
CA ASP A 361 -14.44 -16.03 -8.70
C ASP A 361 -15.73 -16.87 -8.78
N GLN A 362 -16.82 -16.36 -8.19
CA GLN A 362 -18.14 -17.00 -8.20
C GLN A 362 -19.13 -16.33 -9.16
N ALA A 363 -19.07 -15.00 -9.31
CA ALA A 363 -20.09 -14.23 -10.01
C ALA A 363 -19.60 -13.51 -11.29
N GLY A 364 -18.30 -13.58 -11.60
CA GLY A 364 -17.64 -12.76 -12.61
C GLY A 364 -17.58 -11.28 -12.19
N THR A 365 -17.46 -10.37 -13.16
CA THR A 365 -17.48 -8.93 -12.91
C THR A 365 -18.75 -8.49 -12.18
N ILE A 366 -18.58 -7.80 -11.04
CA ILE A 366 -19.66 -7.30 -10.17
C ILE A 366 -19.80 -5.78 -10.34
N ILE A 367 -21.04 -5.29 -10.44
CA ILE A 367 -21.34 -3.87 -10.61
C ILE A 367 -22.21 -3.39 -9.44
N ALA A 368 -21.64 -2.50 -8.62
CA ALA A 368 -22.36 -1.76 -7.60
C ALA A 368 -22.83 -0.41 -8.17
N THR A 369 -24.14 -0.18 -8.19
CA THR A 369 -24.76 1.05 -8.72
C THR A 369 -25.38 1.86 -7.59
N SER A 370 -24.99 3.12 -7.44
CA SER A 370 -25.57 4.06 -6.48
C SER A 370 -26.36 5.19 -7.15
N ASP A 371 -27.54 5.46 -6.61
CA ASP A 371 -28.40 6.61 -6.97
C ASP A 371 -28.26 7.80 -6.00
N GLY A 372 -27.28 7.74 -5.09
CA GLY A 372 -27.05 8.73 -4.05
C GLY A 372 -27.81 8.44 -2.73
N ALA A 373 -28.74 7.49 -2.71
CA ALA A 373 -29.46 7.09 -1.49
C ALA A 373 -29.20 5.62 -1.13
N THR A 374 -29.09 4.75 -2.13
CA THR A 374 -28.95 3.29 -1.99
C THR A 374 -27.89 2.73 -2.93
N ILE A 375 -27.37 1.54 -2.63
CA ILE A 375 -26.54 0.75 -3.55
C ILE A 375 -27.34 -0.47 -4.00
N THR A 376 -27.46 -0.65 -5.30
CA THR A 376 -27.97 -1.86 -5.95
C THR A 376 -26.80 -2.65 -6.53
N MET A 377 -26.77 -3.95 -6.25
CA MET A 377 -25.78 -4.88 -6.82
C MET A 377 -26.41 -5.60 -8.02
N ASP A 378 -25.67 -5.78 -9.12
CA ASP A 378 -26.16 -6.52 -10.30
C ASP A 378 -26.17 -8.04 -10.10
N LYS A 379 -25.39 -8.56 -9.14
CA LYS A 379 -25.34 -9.97 -8.76
C LYS A 379 -26.19 -10.26 -7.52
N VAL A 380 -26.45 -11.54 -7.31
CA VAL A 380 -26.84 -12.09 -6.00
C VAL A 380 -25.59 -12.22 -5.12
N ALA A 381 -25.73 -12.07 -3.80
CA ALA A 381 -24.65 -12.28 -2.85
C ALA A 381 -24.10 -13.72 -2.93
N SER A 382 -22.79 -13.86 -2.78
CA SER A 382 -22.04 -15.12 -2.80
C SER A 382 -22.43 -16.05 -1.64
N GLU A 383 -22.54 -17.36 -1.92
CA GLU A 383 -22.63 -18.36 -0.87
C GLU A 383 -21.29 -18.43 -0.10
N VAL A 384 -21.32 -18.06 1.19
CA VAL A 384 -20.17 -18.16 2.08
C VAL A 384 -20.18 -19.52 2.78
N LYS A 385 -19.41 -20.47 2.25
CA LYS A 385 -19.20 -21.80 2.85
C LYS A 385 -17.92 -21.77 3.68
N ILE A 386 -18.08 -21.70 5.00
CA ILE A 386 -16.97 -21.75 5.96
C ILE A 386 -16.73 -23.22 6.32
N ASN A 387 -15.59 -23.78 5.93
CA ASN A 387 -15.26 -25.18 6.20
C ASN A 387 -14.63 -25.35 7.58
N THR A 388 -15.37 -25.04 8.64
CA THR A 388 -14.92 -25.26 10.02
C THR A 388 -14.84 -26.76 10.32
N PRO A 389 -13.69 -27.32 10.74
CA PRO A 389 -13.67 -28.60 11.45
C PRO A 389 -14.55 -28.47 12.71
N PRO A 390 -15.20 -29.55 13.21
CA PRO A 390 -16.15 -29.43 14.32
C PRO A 390 -15.47 -28.85 15.57
N THR A 391 -15.84 -27.64 15.95
CA THR A 391 -15.53 -27.11 17.28
C THR A 391 -16.46 -27.81 18.27
N ASN A 392 -15.91 -28.73 19.07
CA ASN A 392 -16.62 -29.38 20.17
C ASN A 392 -16.94 -28.36 21.28
N ASN A 393 -17.95 -27.53 21.05
CA ASN A 393 -18.54 -26.64 22.04
C ASN A 393 -19.46 -27.42 22.99
N THR A 394 -18.87 -28.31 23.80
CA THR A 394 -19.52 -28.76 25.03
C THR A 394 -19.13 -27.79 26.13
N ALA A 395 -20.04 -26.88 26.48
CA ALA A 395 -19.87 -26.01 27.64
C ALA A 395 -19.67 -26.87 28.91
N PRO A 396 -18.71 -26.56 29.80
CA PRO A 396 -18.55 -27.29 31.05
C PRO A 396 -19.76 -27.03 31.97
N ALA A 397 -20.66 -28.00 32.07
CA ALA A 397 -21.71 -27.98 33.08
C ALA A 397 -21.07 -28.12 34.48
N ALA A 398 -21.40 -27.21 35.38
CA ALA A 398 -20.88 -27.25 36.75
C ALA A 398 -21.58 -28.36 37.56
N THR A 399 -20.84 -29.42 37.88
CA THR A 399 -21.27 -30.46 38.85
C THR A 399 -20.14 -30.85 39.79
N THR A 400 -20.50 -31.09 41.05
CA THR A 400 -19.60 -31.30 42.20
C THR A 400 -18.92 -32.68 42.24
N PRO A 401 -17.77 -32.83 42.93
CA PRO A 401 -17.02 -34.08 42.93
C PRO A 401 -17.50 -35.11 43.98
N LYS A 402 -17.61 -36.38 43.56
CA LYS A 402 -17.63 -37.58 44.41
C LYS A 402 -17.01 -38.77 43.62
N PRO A 403 -16.62 -39.91 44.25
CA PRO A 403 -15.23 -40.34 44.21
C PRO A 403 -14.96 -41.53 43.27
N SER A 404 -13.68 -41.73 42.95
CA SER A 404 -13.21 -42.84 42.11
C SER A 404 -13.44 -44.22 42.73
N PRO A 405 -13.80 -45.24 41.93
CA PRO A 405 -13.69 -46.64 42.31
C PRO A 405 -12.27 -47.20 42.07
N THR A 406 -11.95 -48.26 42.81
CA THR A 406 -10.64 -48.95 42.87
C THR A 406 -10.54 -50.09 41.84
N PRO A 407 -9.35 -50.37 41.25
CA PRO A 407 -9.01 -51.65 40.65
C PRO A 407 -8.04 -52.48 41.52
N THR A 408 -8.24 -53.80 41.54
CA THR A 408 -7.50 -54.80 42.35
C THR A 408 -7.50 -56.15 41.58
N PRO A 409 -6.50 -57.05 41.71
CA PRO A 409 -5.05 -56.86 41.56
C PRO A 409 -4.36 -57.98 40.73
N SER A 410 -3.01 -58.04 40.80
CA SER A 410 -2.10 -59.21 40.66
C SER A 410 -1.37 -59.46 39.33
N PRO A 411 -0.17 -60.11 39.33
CA PRO A 411 0.70 -60.50 40.46
C PRO A 411 2.17 -59.97 40.39
N VAL A 412 2.96 -60.23 41.45
CA VAL A 412 4.40 -59.90 41.61
C VAL A 412 5.22 -61.19 41.81
N PRO A 413 6.50 -61.25 41.35
CA PRO A 413 7.65 -61.41 42.28
C PRO A 413 8.96 -60.72 41.77
N SER A 414 10.09 -60.56 42.47
CA SER A 414 10.49 -60.45 43.90
C SER A 414 12.03 -60.18 43.98
N SER A 415 12.52 -59.38 44.96
CA SER A 415 13.82 -59.48 45.72
C SER A 415 14.53 -58.12 46.03
N ASP A 416 15.07 -58.00 47.26
CA ASP A 416 15.62 -56.76 47.90
C ASP A 416 17.18 -56.79 48.12
N PRO A 417 17.82 -56.06 49.09
CA PRO A 417 18.73 -54.89 48.93
C PRO A 417 20.17 -55.16 49.50
N PRO A 418 21.01 -54.26 50.11
CA PRO A 418 21.13 -52.77 50.23
C PRO A 418 22.59 -52.30 49.82
N PRO A 419 23.30 -51.27 50.41
CA PRO A 419 22.97 -50.06 51.20
C PRO A 419 23.58 -48.72 50.65
N ALA A 420 23.36 -47.60 51.37
CA ALA A 420 23.77 -46.22 50.99
C ALA A 420 25.14 -45.75 51.55
N PRO A 421 25.66 -44.60 51.09
CA PRO A 421 25.65 -43.39 51.94
C PRO A 421 25.25 -42.07 51.20
N ALA A 422 25.10 -40.98 51.96
CA ALA A 422 24.51 -39.69 51.56
C ALA A 422 25.54 -38.52 51.66
N PRO A 423 25.17 -37.22 51.57
CA PRO A 423 24.04 -36.57 50.89
C PRO A 423 24.50 -35.40 49.96
N GLU A 424 23.77 -35.06 48.89
CA GLU A 424 23.94 -33.72 48.28
C GLU A 424 22.69 -33.17 47.58
N GLN A 425 22.72 -31.87 47.29
CA GLN A 425 21.53 -31.01 47.31
C GLN A 425 20.67 -31.04 46.03
N LYS A 426 19.36 -30.92 46.23
CA LYS A 426 18.37 -30.65 45.18
C LYS A 426 18.52 -29.21 44.67
N PRO A 427 18.45 -28.98 43.35
CA PRO A 427 17.51 -27.97 42.86
C PRO A 427 16.33 -28.65 42.16
N ALA A 428 15.12 -28.25 42.52
CA ALA A 428 13.94 -28.62 41.76
C ALA A 428 13.85 -27.73 40.52
N ASN A 429 14.28 -28.22 39.36
CA ASN A 429 13.86 -27.62 38.10
C ASN A 429 12.41 -28.02 37.82
N PRO A 430 11.49 -27.07 37.57
CA PRO A 430 10.19 -27.42 37.04
C PRO A 430 10.36 -28.01 35.64
N VAL A 431 9.56 -29.03 35.30
CA VAL A 431 9.53 -29.57 33.94
C VAL A 431 8.84 -28.55 33.06
N SER A 432 9.60 -27.67 32.39
CA SER A 432 9.01 -26.67 31.50
C SER A 432 8.48 -27.31 30.22
N ALA A 433 7.33 -26.81 29.76
CA ALA A 433 6.59 -27.39 28.64
C ALA A 433 7.44 -27.41 27.36
N GLU A 434 7.36 -28.51 26.61
CA GLU A 434 7.93 -28.59 25.26
C GLU A 434 7.11 -27.74 24.30
N VAL A 435 7.81 -26.93 23.51
CA VAL A 435 7.27 -26.15 22.39
C VAL A 435 8.18 -26.37 21.17
N TYR A 436 7.78 -25.87 20.00
CA TYR A 436 8.54 -26.03 18.76
C TYR A 436 8.92 -24.69 18.16
N LYS A 437 10.09 -24.61 17.52
CA LYS A 437 10.49 -23.48 16.68
C LYS A 437 10.78 -23.93 15.25
N THR A 438 10.74 -22.98 14.33
CA THR A 438 11.25 -23.17 12.97
C THR A 438 12.73 -22.77 12.90
N LYS A 439 13.45 -23.23 11.87
CA LYS A 439 14.90 -22.98 11.70
C LYS A 439 15.29 -21.49 11.62
N SER A 440 14.39 -20.61 11.22
CA SER A 440 14.65 -19.18 10.99
C SER A 440 13.56 -18.23 11.50
N GLY A 441 12.53 -18.75 12.19
CA GLY A 441 11.42 -17.94 12.71
C GLY A 441 11.71 -17.34 14.08
N SER A 442 11.14 -16.16 14.32
CA SER A 442 11.22 -15.42 15.60
C SER A 442 10.14 -15.83 16.62
N LYS A 443 9.43 -16.94 16.39
CA LYS A 443 8.33 -17.42 17.25
C LYS A 443 8.47 -18.88 17.64
N TYR A 444 7.90 -19.23 18.80
CA TYR A 444 7.68 -20.61 19.23
C TYR A 444 6.20 -21.01 19.11
N HIS A 445 5.93 -22.31 19.04
CA HIS A 445 4.68 -22.89 18.56
C HIS A 445 4.28 -24.13 19.37
N LEU A 446 2.98 -24.44 19.44
CA LEU A 446 2.49 -25.78 19.81
C LEU A 446 2.65 -26.76 18.65
N ASP A 447 2.56 -28.06 18.94
CA ASP A 447 2.49 -29.07 17.88
C ASP A 447 1.28 -28.84 16.95
N GLY A 448 1.37 -29.28 15.70
CA GLY A 448 0.34 -29.09 14.68
C GLY A 448 0.22 -27.65 14.15
N CYS A 449 0.98 -26.67 14.66
CA CYS A 449 0.94 -25.31 14.13
C CYS A 449 1.35 -25.24 12.65
N ARG A 450 0.54 -24.59 11.80
CA ARG A 450 0.75 -24.47 10.34
C ARG A 450 2.16 -23.99 9.93
N HIS A 451 2.78 -23.16 10.77
CA HIS A 451 4.11 -22.61 10.54
C HIS A 451 5.25 -23.63 10.70
N LEU A 452 5.01 -24.76 11.36
CA LEU A 452 5.99 -25.85 11.54
C LEU A 452 6.12 -26.76 10.30
N SER A 453 5.24 -26.60 9.30
CA SER A 453 5.17 -27.41 8.07
C SER A 453 6.51 -27.56 7.32
N LYS A 454 7.38 -26.54 7.37
CA LYS A 454 8.72 -26.56 6.73
C LYS A 454 9.86 -26.87 7.70
N SER A 455 9.63 -26.81 9.01
CA SER A 455 10.65 -27.01 10.06
C SER A 455 10.01 -27.11 11.44
N LYS A 456 10.20 -28.24 12.12
CA LYS A 456 9.77 -28.48 13.50
C LYS A 456 10.99 -28.87 14.34
N ILE A 457 11.42 -27.99 15.24
CA ILE A 457 12.56 -28.21 16.15
C ILE A 457 12.04 -28.11 17.59
N PRO A 458 12.06 -29.18 18.40
CA PRO A 458 11.64 -29.13 19.81
C PRO A 458 12.59 -28.25 20.64
N ILE A 459 12.03 -27.55 21.62
CA ILE A 459 12.73 -26.68 22.56
C ILE A 459 11.88 -26.52 23.82
N SER A 460 12.49 -26.36 25.00
CA SER A 460 11.70 -26.02 26.20
C SER A 460 11.22 -24.57 26.12
N LEU A 461 10.06 -24.28 26.75
CA LEU A 461 9.49 -22.95 26.79
C LEU A 461 10.48 -21.90 27.33
N ASP A 462 11.23 -22.22 28.39
CA ASP A 462 12.21 -21.30 28.97
C ASP A 462 13.37 -21.02 28.00
N ALA A 463 13.85 -22.03 27.27
CA ALA A 463 14.90 -21.87 26.28
C ALA A 463 14.42 -21.09 25.04
N ALA A 464 13.13 -21.17 24.70
CA ALA A 464 12.53 -20.34 23.65
C ALA A 464 12.47 -18.87 24.08
N LYS A 465 12.02 -18.59 25.30
CA LYS A 465 12.00 -17.24 25.90
C LYS A 465 13.41 -16.66 26.02
N ALA A 466 14.38 -17.44 26.50
CA ALA A 466 15.79 -17.03 26.61
C ALA A 466 16.44 -16.74 25.24
N GLN A 467 15.90 -17.28 24.15
CA GLN A 467 16.31 -16.98 22.77
C GLN A 467 15.56 -15.78 22.15
N GLY A 468 14.71 -15.09 22.94
CA GLY A 468 13.93 -13.94 22.47
C GLY A 468 12.79 -14.30 21.51
N LEU A 469 12.37 -15.56 21.47
CA LEU A 469 11.27 -16.00 20.61
C LEU A 469 9.92 -15.59 21.22
N GLY A 470 9.04 -14.99 20.43
CA GLY A 470 7.68 -14.65 20.85
C GLY A 470 6.69 -15.83 20.71
N PRO A 471 5.56 -15.84 21.44
CA PRO A 471 4.51 -16.83 21.23
C PRO A 471 3.89 -16.68 19.83
N CYS A 472 3.63 -17.81 19.17
CA CYS A 472 2.89 -17.79 17.90
C CYS A 472 1.41 -17.51 18.13
N SER A 473 0.95 -16.36 17.64
CA SER A 473 -0.46 -15.93 17.69
C SER A 473 -1.47 -16.90 17.04
N VAL A 474 -1.02 -17.76 16.13
CA VAL A 474 -1.91 -18.71 15.41
C VAL A 474 -2.23 -19.96 16.23
N CYS A 475 -1.28 -20.47 17.02
CA CYS A 475 -1.50 -21.66 17.88
C CYS A 475 -1.50 -21.33 19.38
N ASN A 476 -1.34 -20.06 19.75
CA ASN A 476 -1.39 -19.52 21.10
C ASN A 476 -0.71 -20.41 22.18
N PRO A 477 0.61 -20.66 22.07
CA PRO A 477 1.33 -21.48 23.04
C PRO A 477 1.40 -20.81 24.43
N PRO A 478 1.64 -21.57 25.51
CA PRO A 478 1.82 -21.04 26.86
C PRO A 478 2.89 -19.95 26.91
N GLN A 479 2.62 -18.84 27.61
CA GLN A 479 3.45 -17.63 27.62
C GLN A 479 4.41 -17.53 28.81
#